data_AF-A0A662W6L7-F1
#
_entry.id   AF-A0A662W6L7-F1
#
_cell.length_a   1.000
_cell.length_b   1.000
_cell.length_c   1.000
_cell.angle_alpha   90.00
_cell.angle_beta   90.00
_cell.angle_gamma   90.00
#
_symmetry.space_group_name_H-M   'P 1'
#
loop_
_entity.id
_entity.type
_entity.pdbx_description
1 polymer ?
#
loop_
_entity_poly.entity_id
_entity_poly.type
_entity_poly.pdbx_seq_one_letter_code
_entity_poly.pdbx_strand_id
1 'polypeptide(L)'
;MTVDKSKLVEFIKELKTTNIMGFDEAKTKQKIVLRILNLLGWNIFDVDEVVPEYGVSSRRVDYSLMAGNSKVFLEVKKTGNDLEGHQGQLLMYAFEEGVKLAVLTNGIVWQFFLPLKEGKWEQRNSLQLMSSARMQKK
;
A
#
# COMPACT_ATOMS: atom_id res chain seq x y z
N MET A 1 -5.23 -12.94 -16.67
CA MET A 1 -6.14 -11.78 -16.52
C MET A 1 -5.43 -10.54 -17.05
N THR A 2 -6.05 -9.79 -17.96
CA THR A 2 -5.44 -8.56 -18.50
C THR A 2 -5.86 -7.39 -17.63
N VAL A 3 -4.89 -6.72 -17.00
CA VAL A 3 -5.12 -5.48 -16.24
C VAL A 3 -5.59 -4.39 -17.20
N ASP A 4 -6.80 -3.88 -16.97
CA ASP A 4 -7.36 -2.77 -17.74
C ASP A 4 -6.78 -1.44 -17.22
N LYS A 5 -5.66 -1.04 -17.81
CA LYS A 5 -4.94 0.19 -17.45
C LYS A 5 -5.82 1.44 -17.58
N SER A 6 -6.79 1.45 -18.48
CA SER A 6 -7.67 2.61 -18.71
C SER A 6 -8.55 2.87 -17.48
N LYS A 7 -9.15 1.82 -16.93
CA LYS A 7 -9.96 1.93 -15.70
C LYS A 7 -9.15 2.39 -14.49
N LEU A 8 -7.90 1.95 -14.37
CA LEU A 8 -7.00 2.44 -13.32
C LEU A 8 -6.71 3.94 -13.48
N VAL A 9 -6.43 4.40 -14.70
CA VAL A 9 -6.19 5.81 -14.99
C VAL A 9 -7.44 6.66 -14.71
N GLU A 10 -8.62 6.20 -15.11
CA GLU A 10 -9.89 6.88 -14.81
C GLU A 10 -10.13 7.00 -13.31
N PHE A 11 -9.89 5.91 -12.56
CA PHE A 11 -10.03 5.94 -11.11
C PHE A 11 -9.06 6.92 -10.45
N ILE A 12 -7.80 6.97 -10.90
CA ILE A 12 -6.83 7.95 -10.42
C ILE A 12 -7.28 9.39 -10.73
N LYS A 13 -7.93 9.63 -11.88
CA LYS A 13 -8.52 10.95 -12.20
C LYS A 13 -9.69 11.30 -11.28
N GLU A 14 -10.57 10.34 -10.96
CA GLU A 14 -11.67 10.52 -10.00
C GLU A 14 -11.14 10.91 -8.60
N LEU A 15 -10.07 10.26 -8.14
CA LEU A 15 -9.47 10.57 -6.84
C LEU A 15 -8.90 12.00 -6.76
N LYS A 16 -8.50 12.59 -7.89
CA LYS A 16 -8.00 13.98 -7.92
C LYS A 16 -9.10 15.03 -7.77
N THR A 17 -10.34 14.71 -8.14
CA THR A 17 -11.48 15.62 -8.07
C THR A 17 -12.35 15.38 -6.83
N THR A 18 -12.25 14.19 -6.23
CA THR A 18 -12.99 13.84 -5.02
C THR A 18 -12.29 14.37 -3.77
N ASN A 19 -13.05 14.95 -2.83
CA ASN A 19 -12.49 15.29 -1.53
C ASN A 19 -12.27 14.02 -0.68
N ILE A 20 -11.05 13.51 -0.71
CA ILE A 20 -10.61 12.34 0.05
C ILE A 20 -9.79 12.71 1.29
N MET A 21 -9.58 13.99 1.57
CA MET A 21 -8.78 14.44 2.70
C MET A 21 -9.50 14.15 4.03
N GLY A 22 -8.77 13.57 4.98
CA GLY A 22 -9.31 13.26 6.31
C GLY A 22 -10.09 11.95 6.41
N PHE A 23 -10.04 11.11 5.38
CA PHE A 23 -10.47 9.71 5.52
C PHE A 23 -9.62 9.00 6.58
N ASP A 24 -10.32 8.29 7.48
CA ASP A 24 -9.71 7.33 8.38
C ASP A 24 -9.14 6.11 7.61
N GLU A 25 -8.46 5.21 8.30
CA GLU A 25 -7.87 4.02 7.70
C GLU A 25 -8.92 3.13 7.03
N ALA A 26 -10.08 2.92 7.65
CA ALA A 26 -11.15 2.08 7.09
C ALA A 26 -11.68 2.64 5.76
N LYS A 27 -11.96 3.95 5.69
CA LYS A 27 -12.37 4.63 4.44
C LYS A 27 -11.27 4.60 3.39
N THR A 28 -10.01 4.77 3.80
CA THR A 28 -8.85 4.73 2.90
C THR A 28 -8.70 3.33 2.29
N LYS A 29 -8.77 2.28 3.13
CA LYS A 29 -8.78 0.87 2.73
C LYS A 29 -9.91 0.60 1.72
N GLN A 30 -11.15 0.95 2.09
CA GLN A 30 -12.33 0.63 1.30
C GLN A 30 -12.42 1.39 -0.04
N LYS A 31 -12.29 2.72 -0.02
CA LYS A 31 -12.53 3.55 -1.21
C LYS A 31 -11.35 3.52 -2.17
N ILE A 32 -10.12 3.45 -1.66
CA ILE A 32 -8.90 3.66 -2.44
C ILE A 32 -8.13 2.36 -2.63
N VAL A 33 -7.67 1.75 -1.54
CA VAL A 33 -6.73 0.63 -1.60
C VAL A 33 -7.36 -0.61 -2.24
N LEU A 34 -8.49 -1.09 -1.73
CA LEU A 34 -9.17 -2.26 -2.29
C LEU A 34 -9.59 -2.03 -3.75
N ARG A 35 -9.98 -0.80 -4.09
CA ARG A 35 -10.33 -0.46 -5.49
C ARG A 35 -9.11 -0.53 -6.40
N ILE A 36 -7.95 -0.03 -5.98
CA ILE A 36 -6.70 -0.13 -6.72
C ILE A 36 -6.27 -1.60 -6.86
N LEU A 37 -6.31 -2.39 -5.77
CA LEU A 37 -5.96 -3.81 -5.81
C LEU A 37 -6.84 -4.56 -6.84
N ASN A 38 -8.16 -4.37 -6.78
CA ASN A 38 -9.08 -4.97 -7.73
C ASN A 38 -8.79 -4.53 -9.19
N LEU A 39 -8.47 -3.25 -9.42
CA LEU A 39 -8.13 -2.74 -10.75
C LEU A 39 -6.78 -3.27 -11.25
N LEU A 40 -5.84 -3.57 -10.35
CA LEU A 40 -4.58 -4.24 -10.64
C LEU A 40 -4.74 -5.76 -10.84
N GLY A 41 -5.96 -6.29 -10.68
CA GLY A 41 -6.29 -7.68 -10.94
C GLY A 41 -6.19 -8.60 -9.72
N TRP A 42 -6.04 -8.06 -8.51
CA TRP A 42 -6.17 -8.86 -7.29
C TRP A 42 -7.64 -9.20 -7.02
N ASN A 43 -7.92 -10.44 -6.62
CA ASN A 43 -9.27 -10.82 -6.21
C ASN A 43 -9.54 -10.40 -4.76
N ILE A 44 -10.11 -9.21 -4.57
CA ILE A 44 -10.42 -8.68 -3.22
C ILE A 44 -11.52 -9.45 -2.47
N PHE A 45 -12.19 -10.41 -3.11
CA PHE A 45 -13.17 -11.29 -2.48
C PHE A 45 -12.59 -12.64 -2.08
N ASP A 46 -11.37 -12.95 -2.53
CA ASP A 46 -10.62 -14.12 -2.11
C ASP A 46 -9.73 -13.73 -0.91
N VAL A 47 -10.12 -14.22 0.27
CA VAL A 47 -9.43 -13.93 1.53
C VAL A 47 -8.11 -14.69 1.66
N ASP A 48 -7.82 -15.64 0.79
CA ASP A 48 -6.53 -16.32 0.70
C ASP A 48 -5.60 -15.57 -0.28
N GLU A 49 -6.15 -14.78 -1.22
CA GLU A 49 -5.38 -13.93 -2.14
C GLU A 49 -5.10 -12.54 -1.54
N VAL A 50 -6.12 -11.88 -0.97
CA VAL A 50 -6.01 -10.57 -0.32
C VAL A 50 -6.39 -10.75 1.15
N VAL A 51 -5.41 -11.15 1.95
CA VAL A 51 -5.63 -11.52 3.37
C VAL A 51 -5.68 -10.27 4.23
N PRO A 52 -6.84 -9.89 4.81
CA PRO A 52 -6.92 -8.74 5.70
C PRO A 52 -6.34 -9.07 7.09
N GLU A 53 -5.80 -8.05 7.76
CA GLU A 53 -5.37 -8.13 9.17
C GLU A 53 -4.41 -9.30 9.44
N TYR A 54 -3.49 -9.55 8.50
CA TYR A 54 -2.57 -10.70 8.53
C TYR A 54 -1.65 -10.63 9.74
N GLY A 55 -1.70 -11.66 10.60
CA GLY A 55 -0.90 -11.75 11.82
C GLY A 55 0.58 -11.98 11.53
N VAL A 56 1.43 -11.19 12.18
CA VAL A 56 2.89 -11.38 12.22
C VAL A 56 3.34 -11.37 13.67
N SER A 57 3.69 -12.55 14.20
CA SER A 57 3.97 -12.76 15.62
C SER A 57 2.84 -12.22 16.53
N SER A 58 3.10 -11.18 17.34
CA SER A 58 2.12 -10.55 18.25
C SER A 58 1.41 -9.33 17.65
N ARG A 59 1.70 -8.99 16.40
CA ARG A 59 1.12 -7.83 15.69
C ARG A 59 0.45 -8.29 14.39
N ARG A 60 0.01 -7.32 13.58
CA ARG A 60 -0.65 -7.54 12.30
C ARG A 60 -0.24 -6.47 11.29
N VAL A 61 -0.33 -6.80 10.01
CA VAL A 61 -0.33 -5.84 8.90
C VAL A 61 -1.74 -5.75 8.32
N ASP A 62 -2.08 -4.62 7.71
CA ASP A 62 -3.45 -4.42 7.20
C ASP A 62 -3.85 -5.40 6.10
N TYR A 63 -2.94 -5.71 5.18
CA TYR A 63 -3.13 -6.75 4.17
C TYR A 63 -1.84 -7.52 3.89
N SER A 64 -1.98 -8.83 3.65
CA SER A 64 -0.99 -9.65 2.95
C SER A 64 -1.55 -10.06 1.59
N LEU A 65 -0.87 -9.68 0.51
CA LEU A 65 -1.26 -10.06 -0.86
C LEU A 65 -0.49 -11.31 -1.27
N MET A 66 -1.18 -12.39 -1.57
CA MET A 66 -0.63 -13.72 -1.82
C MET A 66 -0.58 -14.02 -3.33
N ALA A 67 0.62 -14.21 -3.87
CA ALA A 67 0.85 -14.56 -5.27
C ALA A 67 1.66 -15.86 -5.35
N GLY A 68 0.95 -16.99 -5.33
CA GLY A 68 1.57 -18.32 -5.20
C GLY A 68 2.35 -18.42 -3.90
N ASN A 69 3.66 -18.70 -3.99
CA ASN A 69 4.54 -18.82 -2.83
C ASN A 69 5.15 -17.49 -2.36
N SER A 70 4.76 -16.36 -2.98
CA SER A 70 5.24 -15.03 -2.58
C SER A 70 4.13 -14.24 -1.90
N LYS A 71 4.50 -13.39 -0.95
CA LYS A 71 3.59 -12.45 -0.30
C LYS A 71 4.13 -11.02 -0.32
N VAL A 72 3.21 -10.07 -0.31
CA VAL A 72 3.48 -8.63 -0.21
C VAL A 72 2.76 -8.10 1.01
N PHE A 73 3.47 -7.41 1.89
CA PHE A 73 2.83 -6.72 3.02
C PHE A 73 2.40 -5.31 2.60
N LEU A 74 1.18 -4.94 2.97
CA LEU A 74 0.59 -3.65 2.69
C LEU A 74 0.01 -3.07 3.98
N GLU A 75 0.55 -1.92 4.38
CA GLU A 75 0.11 -1.13 5.53
C GLU A 75 -0.54 0.16 5.04
N VAL A 76 -1.67 0.53 5.64
CA VAL A 76 -2.50 1.67 5.27
C VAL A 76 -2.59 2.65 6.42
N LYS A 77 -2.52 3.94 6.09
CA LYS A 77 -2.69 5.07 7.01
C LYS A 77 -3.81 5.99 6.54
N LYS A 78 -4.24 6.88 7.43
CA LYS A 78 -5.25 7.90 7.13
C LYS A 78 -4.77 8.82 6.01
N THR A 79 -5.65 9.15 5.08
CA THR A 79 -5.34 10.17 4.05
C THR A 79 -4.86 11.48 4.69
N GLY A 80 -3.81 12.08 4.11
CA GLY A 80 -3.23 13.31 4.62
C GLY A 80 -2.29 13.16 5.82
N ASN A 81 -2.12 11.95 6.38
CA ASN A 81 -1.01 11.69 7.30
C ASN A 81 0.31 11.61 6.55
N ASP A 82 1.36 12.16 7.15
CA ASP A 82 2.72 11.89 6.71
C ASP A 82 3.04 10.42 6.97
N LEU A 83 3.76 9.79 6.05
CA LEU A 83 4.19 8.39 6.18
C LEU A 83 5.57 8.28 6.85
N GLU A 84 6.25 9.40 7.06
CA GLU A 84 7.53 9.45 7.77
C GLU A 84 7.40 8.89 9.21
N GLY A 85 8.32 8.00 9.60
CA GLY A 85 8.33 7.34 10.91
C GLY A 85 7.48 6.08 11.00
N HIS A 86 6.60 5.80 10.04
CA HIS A 86 5.73 4.62 10.05
C HIS A 86 6.36 3.38 9.38
N GLN A 87 7.52 3.54 8.73
CA GLN A 87 8.13 2.46 7.95
C GLN A 87 8.73 1.36 8.83
N GLY A 88 9.39 1.74 9.93
CA GLY A 88 10.27 0.84 10.70
C GLY A 88 9.57 -0.45 11.15
N GLN A 89 8.33 -0.33 11.64
CA GLN A 89 7.54 -1.48 12.08
C GLN A 89 7.20 -2.44 10.92
N LEU A 90 6.67 -1.92 9.82
CA LEU A 90 6.31 -2.72 8.64
C LEU A 90 7.52 -3.50 8.11
N LEU A 91 8.68 -2.85 8.09
CA LEU A 91 9.91 -3.42 7.54
C LEU A 91 10.52 -4.49 8.42
N MET A 92 10.47 -4.29 9.73
CA MET A 92 10.91 -5.30 10.69
C MET A 92 10.12 -6.59 10.48
N TYR A 93 8.79 -6.50 10.39
CA TYR A 93 7.93 -7.65 10.13
C TYR A 93 8.17 -8.26 8.76
N ALA A 94 8.30 -7.43 7.74
CA ALA A 94 8.58 -7.92 6.40
C ALA A 94 9.93 -8.64 6.32
N PHE A 95 10.94 -8.17 7.06
CA PHE A 95 12.24 -8.84 7.16
C PHE A 95 12.13 -10.17 7.92
N GLU A 96 11.49 -10.19 9.09
CA GLU A 96 11.27 -11.41 9.89
C GLU A 96 10.53 -12.50 9.10
N GLU A 97 9.57 -12.11 8.27
CA GLU A 97 8.73 -13.01 7.48
C GLU A 97 9.29 -13.34 6.08
N GLY A 98 10.50 -12.87 5.75
CA GLY A 98 11.09 -13.12 4.43
C GLY A 98 10.32 -12.50 3.26
N VAL A 99 9.59 -11.40 3.50
CA VAL A 99 8.77 -10.69 2.53
C VAL A 99 9.65 -9.82 1.63
N LYS A 100 9.58 -10.05 0.32
CA LYS A 100 10.42 -9.35 -0.68
C LYS A 100 9.98 -7.92 -0.98
N LEU A 101 8.69 -7.63 -0.81
CA LEU A 101 8.10 -6.32 -1.09
C LEU A 101 7.16 -5.92 0.05
N ALA A 102 7.41 -4.76 0.64
CA ALA A 102 6.52 -4.13 1.61
C ALA A 102 6.05 -2.78 1.08
N VAL A 103 4.79 -2.43 1.35
CA VAL A 103 4.13 -1.25 0.84
C VAL A 103 3.49 -0.49 1.98
N LEU A 104 3.77 0.81 2.07
CA LEU A 104 3.11 1.73 3.00
C LEU A 104 2.36 2.80 2.20
N THR A 105 1.10 3.04 2.53
CA THR A 105 0.30 4.04 1.81
C THR A 105 -0.68 4.78 2.71
N ASN A 106 -1.01 6.02 2.36
CA ASN A 106 -2.16 6.74 2.89
C ASN A 106 -3.27 6.91 1.82
N GLY A 107 -3.27 6.08 0.78
CA GLY A 107 -4.14 6.17 -0.39
C GLY A 107 -3.66 7.15 -1.47
N ILE A 108 -2.94 8.21 -1.11
CA ILE A 108 -2.43 9.24 -2.04
C ILE A 108 -0.96 8.99 -2.40
N VAL A 109 -0.16 8.73 -1.37
CA VAL A 109 1.26 8.40 -1.46
C VAL A 109 1.42 6.90 -1.27
N TRP A 110 2.21 6.28 -2.14
CA TRP A 110 2.58 4.87 -2.04
C TRP A 110 4.10 4.76 -1.98
N GLN A 111 4.60 4.16 -0.90
CA GLN A 111 6.02 3.89 -0.68
C GLN A 111 6.29 2.39 -0.80
N PHE A 112 7.26 2.02 -1.62
CA PHE A 112 7.62 0.62 -1.88
C PHE A 112 9.02 0.32 -1.36
N PHE A 113 9.13 -0.73 -0.57
CA PHE A 113 10.37 -1.15 0.09
C PHE A 113 10.75 -2.56 -0.31
N LEU A 114 12.06 -2.81 -0.38
CA LEU A 114 12.64 -4.13 -0.61
C LEU A 114 13.41 -4.57 0.65
N PRO A 115 12.72 -5.15 1.67
CA PRO A 115 13.31 -5.39 3.00
C PRO A 115 14.55 -6.29 2.96
N LEU A 116 14.54 -7.27 2.06
CA LEU A 116 15.60 -8.27 1.90
C LEU A 116 16.75 -7.81 0.98
N LYS A 117 16.64 -6.64 0.34
CA LYS A 117 17.70 -6.14 -0.54
C LYS A 117 18.88 -5.65 0.31
N GLU A 118 20.10 -6.03 -0.08
CA GLU A 118 21.33 -5.56 0.56
C GLU A 118 21.60 -4.06 0.32
N GLY A 119 22.40 -3.44 1.18
CA GLY A 119 22.78 -2.02 1.09
C GLY A 119 22.18 -1.13 2.17
N LYS A 120 22.53 0.16 2.14
CA LYS A 120 22.05 1.15 3.13
C LYS A 120 20.55 1.40 2.98
N TRP A 121 19.90 1.77 4.07
CA TRP A 121 18.44 1.91 4.17
C TRP A 121 17.86 2.85 3.10
N GLU A 122 18.53 3.97 2.86
CA GLU A 122 18.14 5.00 1.89
C GLU A 122 18.13 4.46 0.45
N GLN A 123 18.87 3.38 0.18
CA GLN A 123 18.98 2.71 -1.13
C GLN A 123 17.97 1.57 -1.29
N ARG A 124 17.28 1.17 -0.22
CA ARG A 124 16.21 0.15 -0.21
C ARG A 124 14.82 0.76 -0.43
N ASN A 125 14.69 2.08 -0.24
CA ASN A 125 13.50 2.86 -0.57
C ASN A 125 13.40 2.97 -2.08
N SER A 126 12.56 2.13 -2.70
CA SER A 126 12.64 1.98 -4.15
C SER A 126 11.85 3.04 -4.89
N LEU A 127 10.62 3.38 -4.49
CA LEU A 127 9.76 4.28 -5.27
C LEU A 127 8.74 4.98 -4.37
N GLN A 128 8.56 6.29 -4.56
CA GLN A 128 7.43 7.04 -4.03
C GLN A 128 6.57 7.51 -5.21
N LEU A 129 5.35 6.98 -5.33
CA LEU A 129 4.39 7.48 -6.31
C LEU A 129 3.55 8.56 -5.63
N MET A 130 3.71 9.80 -6.09
CA MET A 130 2.88 10.93 -5.68
C MET A 130 1.92 11.27 -6.83
N SER A 131 0.62 11.40 -6.53
CA SER A 131 -0.23 12.16 -7.44
C SER A 131 0.25 13.61 -7.44
N SER A 132 0.53 14.18 -8.61
CA SER A 132 0.91 15.58 -8.79
C SER A 132 -0.23 16.53 -8.43
N ALA A 133 -0.47 16.66 -7.13
CA ALA A 133 -1.19 17.75 -6.49
C ALA A 133 -0.32 18.10 -5.28
N ARG A 134 0.67 18.98 -5.51
CA ARG A 134 1.44 19.58 -4.42
C ARG A 134 0.44 20.15 -3.42
N MET A 135 0.41 19.59 -2.20
CA MET A 135 0.14 20.39 -1.03
C MET A 135 1.20 21.49 -1.00
N GLN A 136 0.83 22.68 -1.46
CA GLN A 136 1.51 23.88 -1.02
C GLN A 136 1.23 24.00 0.47
N LYS A 137 2.21 23.62 1.30
CA LYS A 137 2.27 24.05 2.69
C LYS A 137 2.25 25.58 2.67
N LYS A 138 1.19 26.18 3.20
CA LYS A 138 1.26 27.54 3.78
C LYS A 138 1.88 27.43 5.16
#